data_AF-A0A7L3L7D4-F1
#
_entry.id   AF-A0A7L3L7D4-F1
#
_cell.length_a   1.000
_cell.length_b   1.000
_cell.length_c   1.000
_cell.angle_alpha   90.00
_cell.angle_beta   90.00
_cell.angle_gamma   90.00
#
_symmetry.space_group_name_H-M   'P 1'
#
loop_
_entity.id
_entity.type
_entity.pdbx_description
1 polymer ?
#
loop_
_entity_poly.entity_id
_entity_poly.type
_entity_poly.pdbx_seq_one_letter_code
_entity_poly.pdbx_strand_id
1 'polypeptide(L)'
;VFASLAQAQASVANEVYRELGQPSVFLFCPTEYCGSLCSPSPSKSCYLLTLGQELLPGIGVIWTGPKVVSRELSATLLEEVESVLGRCPVIWDNLYANDYDCRRVFLGPYTGRAPGLMPKLRGLLLNPNCELQANFIPIHTLGSWFQSELRSCAQPDHAGMETAASLGDSQDTQKGSYSPQEALELALFDWVAEINRQALEPGR
;
A
#
# COMPACT_ATOMS: atom_id res chain seq x y z
N VAL A 1 31.95 -7.15 -14.35
CA VAL A 1 31.16 -8.36 -14.70
C VAL A 1 29.74 -8.00 -15.09
N PHE A 2 29.05 -7.11 -14.35
CA PHE A 2 27.68 -6.69 -14.67
C PHE A 2 27.61 -5.47 -15.60
N ALA A 3 26.57 -5.41 -16.43
CA ALA A 3 26.31 -4.35 -17.42
C ALA A 3 25.53 -3.15 -16.86
N SER A 4 24.84 -3.30 -15.72
CA SER A 4 24.07 -2.23 -15.07
C SER A 4 23.97 -2.41 -13.55
N LEU A 5 23.56 -1.36 -12.85
CA LEU A 5 23.27 -1.41 -11.40
C LEU A 5 22.13 -2.39 -11.09
N ALA A 6 21.06 -2.37 -11.90
CA ALA A 6 19.92 -3.27 -11.75
C ALA A 6 20.35 -4.74 -11.83
N GLN A 7 21.20 -5.08 -12.80
CA GLN A 7 21.69 -6.45 -12.97
C GLN A 7 22.58 -6.89 -11.80
N ALA A 8 23.46 -6.01 -11.31
CA ALA A 8 24.28 -6.30 -10.14
C ALA A 8 23.40 -6.58 -8.90
N GLN A 9 22.38 -5.75 -8.67
CA GLN A 9 21.47 -5.89 -7.54
C GLN A 9 20.59 -7.14 -7.66
N ALA A 10 20.05 -7.42 -8.86
CA ALA A 10 19.25 -8.62 -9.12
C ALA A 10 20.08 -9.90 -8.93
N SER A 11 21.33 -9.91 -9.40
CA SER A 11 22.24 -11.04 -9.21
C SER A 11 22.43 -11.38 -7.73
N VAL A 12 22.75 -10.38 -6.91
CA VAL A 12 22.97 -10.57 -5.46
C VAL A 12 21.67 -10.98 -4.77
N ALA A 13 20.55 -10.32 -5.05
CA ALA A 13 19.26 -10.65 -4.46
C ALA A 13 18.83 -12.10 -4.78
N ASN A 14 19.02 -12.52 -6.02
CA ASN A 14 18.70 -13.87 -6.47
C ASN A 14 19.59 -14.93 -5.82
N GLU A 15 20.89 -14.65 -5.66
CA GLU A 15 21.82 -15.55 -4.98
C GLU A 15 21.41 -15.73 -3.52
N VAL A 16 21.24 -14.64 -2.77
CA VAL A 16 20.79 -14.67 -1.37
C VAL A 16 19.44 -15.39 -1.22
N TYR A 17 18.49 -15.10 -2.11
CA TYR A 17 17.18 -15.77 -2.10
C TYR A 17 17.29 -17.30 -2.25
N ARG A 18 18.17 -17.78 -3.15
CA ARG A 18 18.40 -19.22 -3.35
C ARG A 18 19.14 -19.84 -2.17
N GLU A 19 20.17 -19.19 -1.66
CA GLU A 19 20.96 -19.67 -0.51
C GLU A 19 20.11 -19.81 0.77
N LEU A 20 19.12 -18.93 0.95
CA LEU A 20 18.14 -19.02 2.04
C LEU A 20 17.03 -20.05 1.79
N GLY A 21 17.12 -20.86 0.72
CA GLY A 21 16.15 -21.90 0.42
C GLY A 21 14.85 -21.39 -0.18
N GLN A 22 14.86 -20.24 -0.85
CA GLN A 22 13.71 -19.65 -1.54
C GLN A 22 12.49 -19.46 -0.60
N PRO A 23 12.61 -18.65 0.47
CA PRO A 23 11.54 -18.47 1.45
C PRO A 23 10.26 -17.93 0.79
N SER A 24 9.11 -18.25 1.36
CA SER A 24 7.80 -17.83 0.85
C SER A 24 7.59 -16.31 0.82
N VAL A 25 8.38 -15.58 1.62
CA VAL A 25 8.41 -14.12 1.65
C VAL A 25 9.87 -13.66 1.56
N PHE A 26 10.20 -12.99 0.46
CA PHE A 26 11.46 -12.28 0.28
C PHE A 26 11.17 -10.99 -0.48
N LEU A 27 11.62 -9.85 0.05
CA LEU A 27 11.31 -8.53 -0.51
C LEU A 27 12.59 -7.85 -1.00
N PHE A 28 12.51 -7.25 -2.17
CA PHE A 28 13.54 -6.42 -2.76
C PHE A 28 13.05 -4.97 -2.85
N CYS A 29 13.79 -4.03 -2.23
CA CYS A 29 13.54 -2.61 -2.39
C CYS A 29 14.41 -2.04 -3.50
N PRO A 30 13.84 -1.61 -4.64
CA PRO A 30 14.59 -1.03 -5.74
C PRO A 30 15.19 0.34 -5.37
N THR A 31 16.22 0.75 -6.12
CA THR A 31 16.77 2.11 -6.03
C THR A 31 15.77 3.13 -6.56
N GLU A 32 15.14 2.84 -7.69
CA GLU A 32 14.00 3.60 -8.22
C GLU A 32 12.70 3.04 -7.63
N TYR A 33 12.39 3.34 -6.36
CA TYR A 33 11.23 2.77 -5.64
C TYR A 33 9.93 3.59 -5.74
N CYS A 34 9.93 4.68 -6.49
CA CYS A 34 8.75 5.46 -6.79
C CYS A 34 8.84 6.13 -8.16
N GLY A 35 7.69 6.58 -8.67
CA GLY A 35 7.59 7.16 -10.00
C GLY A 35 8.53 8.35 -10.23
N SER A 36 8.67 9.23 -9.25
CA SER A 36 9.56 10.40 -9.34
C SER A 36 11.06 10.06 -9.38
N LEU A 37 11.44 8.84 -9.00
CA LEU A 37 12.83 8.37 -9.09
C LEU A 37 13.12 7.65 -10.41
N CYS A 38 12.09 7.33 -11.19
CA CYS A 38 12.24 6.67 -12.49
C CYS A 38 12.56 7.69 -13.58
N SER A 39 13.46 7.34 -14.50
CA SER A 39 13.77 8.16 -15.67
C SER A 39 13.64 7.37 -16.98
N PRO A 40 12.88 7.86 -17.98
CA PRO A 40 12.04 9.06 -17.96
C PRO A 40 10.66 8.85 -17.27
N SER A 41 10.24 7.60 -17.09
CA SER A 41 8.99 7.19 -16.42
C SER A 41 9.13 5.74 -15.94
N PRO A 42 8.26 5.24 -15.05
CA PRO A 42 8.30 3.83 -14.63
C PRO A 42 8.27 2.87 -15.83
N SER A 43 7.31 3.06 -16.74
CA SER A 43 7.15 2.29 -18.00
C SER A 43 8.37 2.24 -18.92
N LYS A 44 9.30 3.19 -18.79
CA LYS A 44 10.47 3.34 -19.67
C LYS A 44 11.79 3.28 -18.92
N SER A 45 11.78 2.98 -17.63
CA SER A 45 13.00 2.84 -16.84
C SER A 45 13.72 1.56 -17.24
N CYS A 46 14.92 1.70 -17.82
CA CYS A 46 15.81 0.55 -18.08
C CYS A 46 16.13 -0.21 -16.79
N TYR A 47 16.23 0.50 -15.66
CA TYR A 47 16.50 -0.09 -14.36
C TYR A 47 15.36 -1.03 -13.93
N LEU A 48 14.11 -0.55 -13.96
CA LEU A 48 12.95 -1.38 -13.60
C LEU A 48 12.71 -2.52 -14.61
N LEU A 49 12.92 -2.28 -15.90
CA LEU A 49 12.82 -3.32 -16.94
C LEU A 49 13.82 -4.46 -16.67
N THR A 50 15.07 -4.15 -16.34
CA THR A 50 16.07 -5.16 -15.98
C THR A 50 15.66 -5.90 -14.71
N LEU A 51 15.17 -5.21 -13.66
CA LEU A 51 14.68 -5.88 -12.46
C LEU A 51 13.48 -6.79 -12.72
N GLY A 52 12.55 -6.37 -13.59
CA GLY A 52 11.41 -7.18 -14.00
C GLY A 52 11.85 -8.49 -14.64
N GLN A 53 12.82 -8.41 -15.55
CA GLN A 53 13.36 -9.55 -16.30
C GLN A 53 14.26 -10.47 -15.47
N GLU A 54 15.11 -9.91 -14.61
CA GLU A 54 16.20 -10.67 -13.97
C GLU A 54 15.91 -11.11 -12.54
N LEU A 55 15.07 -10.40 -11.76
CA LEU A 55 14.70 -10.88 -10.43
C LEU A 55 13.87 -12.15 -10.52
N LEU A 56 14.18 -13.13 -9.68
CA LEU A 56 13.41 -14.36 -9.60
C LEU A 56 11.94 -14.07 -9.23
N PRO A 57 10.97 -14.77 -9.83
CA PRO A 57 9.54 -14.44 -9.70
C PRO A 57 9.00 -14.61 -8.27
N GLY A 58 9.67 -15.37 -7.40
CA GLY A 58 9.32 -15.50 -5.98
C GLY A 58 9.67 -14.28 -5.12
N ILE A 59 10.48 -13.35 -5.63
CA ILE A 59 10.90 -12.14 -4.92
C ILE A 59 9.84 -11.05 -5.13
N GLY A 60 9.25 -10.57 -4.03
CA GLY A 60 8.36 -9.40 -4.04
C GLY A 60 9.16 -8.11 -4.22
N VAL A 61 8.60 -7.14 -4.94
CA VAL A 61 9.26 -5.85 -5.18
C VAL A 61 8.49 -4.75 -4.47
N ILE A 62 9.21 -3.93 -3.69
CA ILE A 62 8.65 -2.82 -2.93
C ILE A 62 8.42 -1.61 -3.85
N TRP A 63 7.32 -0.89 -3.61
CA TRP A 63 6.99 0.34 -4.32
C TRP A 63 6.28 1.35 -3.40
N THR A 64 6.57 2.65 -3.50
CA THR A 64 5.91 3.68 -2.66
C THR A 64 4.88 4.53 -3.42
N GLY A 65 4.66 4.24 -4.70
CA GLY A 65 3.71 4.97 -5.56
C GLY A 65 4.37 6.00 -6.49
N PRO A 66 3.63 7.04 -6.92
CA PRO A 66 4.18 8.08 -7.80
C PRO A 66 5.28 8.93 -7.14
N LYS A 67 5.33 9.00 -5.81
CA LYS A 67 6.33 9.75 -5.03
C LYS A 67 6.80 8.94 -3.82
N VAL A 68 7.83 9.44 -3.14
CA VAL A 68 8.28 8.90 -1.86
C VAL A 68 7.12 8.90 -0.85
N VAL A 69 6.45 10.06 -0.69
CA VAL A 69 5.18 10.20 0.04
C VAL A 69 4.07 10.43 -0.98
N SER A 70 3.33 9.37 -1.30
CA SER A 70 2.25 9.42 -2.29
C SER A 70 0.95 9.89 -1.65
N ARG A 71 0.42 11.02 -2.14
CA ARG A 71 -0.91 11.52 -1.74
C ARG A 71 -2.02 10.60 -2.22
N GLU A 72 -1.88 10.08 -3.43
CA GLU A 72 -2.86 9.22 -4.06
C GLU A 72 -2.19 8.00 -4.71
N LEU A 73 -2.90 6.87 -4.71
CA LEU A 73 -2.60 5.64 -5.43
C LEU A 73 -3.85 5.18 -6.16
N SER A 74 -3.71 4.84 -7.44
CA SER A 74 -4.79 4.36 -8.30
C SER A 74 -4.40 3.04 -8.98
N ALA A 75 -5.39 2.28 -9.43
CA ALA A 75 -5.17 1.01 -10.12
C ALA A 75 -4.30 1.20 -11.38
N THR A 76 -4.56 2.26 -12.16
CA THR A 76 -3.79 2.57 -13.37
C THR A 76 -2.31 2.82 -13.09
N LEU A 77 -1.98 3.49 -11.98
CA LEU A 77 -0.57 3.70 -11.59
C LEU A 77 0.11 2.39 -11.20
N LEU A 78 -0.62 1.47 -10.58
CA LEU A 78 -0.09 0.16 -10.21
C LEU A 78 0.07 -0.76 -11.42
N GLU A 79 -0.85 -0.71 -12.37
CA GLU A 79 -0.78 -1.46 -13.63
C GLU A 79 0.44 -1.06 -14.47
N GLU A 80 0.79 0.23 -14.50
CA GLU A 80 2.03 0.68 -15.16
C GLU A 80 3.25 -0.02 -14.56
N VAL A 81 3.35 -0.06 -13.23
CA VAL A 81 4.50 -0.63 -12.52
C VAL A 81 4.51 -2.15 -12.61
N GLU A 82 3.34 -2.79 -12.49
CA GLU A 82 3.16 -4.23 -12.68
C GLU A 82 3.61 -4.66 -14.08
N SER A 83 3.27 -3.90 -15.11
CA SER A 83 3.64 -4.23 -16.50
C SER A 83 5.15 -4.26 -16.74
N VAL A 84 5.91 -3.43 -16.01
CA VAL A 84 7.37 -3.34 -16.13
C VAL A 84 8.07 -4.39 -15.27
N LEU A 85 7.56 -4.59 -14.04
CA LEU A 85 8.15 -5.55 -13.09
C LEU A 85 7.74 -6.99 -13.39
N GLY A 86 6.65 -7.21 -14.15
CA GLY A 86 6.09 -8.54 -14.40
C GLY A 86 5.48 -9.20 -13.15
N ARG A 87 5.16 -8.42 -12.12
CA ARG A 87 4.59 -8.89 -10.84
C ARG A 87 3.92 -7.75 -10.08
N CYS A 88 2.87 -8.04 -9.32
CA CYS A 88 2.23 -7.07 -8.44
C CYS A 88 3.22 -6.59 -7.36
N PRO A 89 3.33 -5.27 -7.12
CA PRO A 89 4.24 -4.74 -6.10
C PRO A 89 3.69 -4.96 -4.69
N VAL A 90 4.60 -4.87 -3.71
CA VAL A 90 4.26 -4.67 -2.29
C VAL A 90 4.36 -3.17 -2.01
N ILE A 91 3.27 -2.55 -1.57
CA ILE A 91 3.31 -1.12 -1.25
C ILE A 91 4.05 -0.90 0.07
N TRP A 92 5.07 -0.05 0.05
CA TRP A 92 5.61 0.59 1.24
C TRP A 92 5.01 1.98 1.31
N ASP A 93 4.09 2.17 2.24
CA ASP A 93 3.27 3.36 2.32
C ASP A 93 3.85 4.38 3.31
N ASN A 94 4.37 5.50 2.79
CA ASN A 94 4.90 6.59 3.60
C ASN A 94 3.88 7.71 3.88
N LEU A 95 2.57 7.47 3.69
CA LEU A 95 1.53 8.50 3.90
C LEU A 95 1.65 9.21 5.26
N TYR A 96 2.10 8.48 6.28
CA TYR A 96 2.25 8.95 7.66
C TYR A 96 3.69 9.04 8.15
N ALA A 97 4.68 8.79 7.30
CA ALA A 97 6.08 8.93 7.69
C ALA A 97 6.36 10.39 8.04
N ASN A 98 7.04 10.65 9.16
CA ASN A 98 7.44 11.99 9.61
C ASN A 98 8.95 12.11 9.91
N ASP A 99 9.73 11.06 9.66
CA ASP A 99 11.18 11.03 9.82
C ASP A 99 11.93 12.15 9.08
N TYR A 100 11.36 12.64 7.97
CA TYR A 100 11.92 13.73 7.18
C TYR A 100 11.64 15.15 7.73
N ASP A 101 10.72 15.33 8.68
CA ASP A 101 10.48 16.61 9.38
C ASP A 101 9.86 16.38 10.77
N CYS A 102 10.70 16.44 11.80
CA CYS A 102 10.33 16.20 13.20
C CYS A 102 9.31 17.19 13.78
N ARG A 103 8.93 18.25 13.05
CA ARG A 103 7.89 19.21 13.46
C ARG A 103 6.49 18.79 12.98
N ARG A 104 6.40 17.72 12.20
CA ARG A 104 5.15 17.21 11.63
C ARG A 104 4.78 15.91 12.32
N VAL A 105 3.50 15.77 12.64
CA VAL A 105 2.89 14.52 13.11
C VAL A 105 1.58 14.35 12.37
N PHE A 106 1.30 13.13 11.93
CA PHE A 106 0.15 12.82 11.10
C PHE A 106 -0.86 11.96 11.85
N LEU A 107 -1.97 12.58 12.23
CA LEU A 107 -3.08 11.98 12.97
C LEU A 107 -4.38 11.94 12.16
N GLY A 108 -4.29 12.11 10.83
CA GLY A 108 -5.44 12.03 9.93
C GLY A 108 -5.81 10.60 9.52
N PRO A 109 -6.98 10.38 8.90
CA PRO A 109 -7.41 9.06 8.46
C PRO A 109 -6.70 8.59 7.20
N TYR A 110 -6.67 7.27 6.99
CA TYR A 110 -6.00 6.66 5.85
C TYR A 110 -6.75 7.07 4.58
N THR A 111 -6.06 7.66 3.61
CA THR A 111 -6.71 8.33 2.47
C THR A 111 -5.90 8.21 1.19
N GLY A 112 -6.56 8.53 0.07
CA GLY A 112 -5.93 8.62 -1.25
C GLY A 112 -5.62 7.28 -1.91
N ARG A 113 -5.93 6.15 -1.28
CA ARG A 113 -5.84 4.82 -1.91
C ARG A 113 -7.21 4.51 -2.49
N ALA A 114 -7.30 4.44 -3.82
CA ALA A 114 -8.55 4.12 -4.49
C ALA A 114 -9.15 2.81 -3.96
N PRO A 115 -10.48 2.64 -3.98
CA PRO A 115 -11.10 1.34 -3.71
C PRO A 115 -10.67 0.29 -4.75
N GLY A 116 -10.59 -0.98 -4.34
CA GLY A 116 -10.27 -2.10 -5.21
C GLY A 116 -8.79 -2.22 -5.58
N LEU A 117 -7.88 -1.66 -4.77
CA LEU A 117 -6.44 -1.80 -5.00
C LEU A 117 -5.89 -3.14 -4.53
N MET A 118 -6.49 -3.77 -3.51
CA MET A 118 -5.96 -5.01 -2.94
C MET A 118 -5.69 -6.12 -3.96
N PRO A 119 -6.56 -6.38 -4.97
CA PRO A 119 -6.29 -7.37 -6.02
C PRO A 119 -5.07 -7.05 -6.90
N LYS A 120 -4.62 -5.80 -6.95
CA LYS A 120 -3.47 -5.33 -7.74
C LYS A 120 -2.17 -5.28 -6.94
N LEU A 121 -2.20 -5.71 -5.68
CA LEU A 121 -1.07 -5.66 -4.76
C LEU A 121 -0.70 -7.06 -4.28
N ARG A 122 0.60 -7.28 -4.07
CA ARG A 122 1.08 -8.45 -3.33
C ARG A 122 0.97 -8.26 -1.82
N GLY A 123 0.94 -7.00 -1.36
CA GLY A 123 0.79 -6.62 0.03
C GLY A 123 0.92 -5.11 0.21
N LEU A 124 0.65 -4.64 1.43
CA LEU A 124 0.80 -3.25 1.83
C LEU A 124 1.41 -3.18 3.23
N LEU A 125 2.47 -2.41 3.37
CA LEU A 125 3.21 -2.18 4.60
C LEU A 125 3.20 -0.69 4.88
N LEU A 126 2.68 -0.29 6.04
CA LEU A 126 2.67 1.11 6.45
C LEU A 126 3.99 1.49 7.12
N ASN A 127 4.60 2.59 6.70
CA ASN A 127 5.66 3.27 7.43
C ASN A 127 5.07 4.53 8.09
N PRO A 128 4.72 4.46 9.39
CA PRO A 128 3.96 5.50 10.04
C PRO A 128 4.87 6.54 10.72
N ASN A 129 4.34 7.31 11.67
CA ASN A 129 5.14 8.29 12.43
C ASN A 129 6.22 7.56 13.26
N CYS A 130 7.32 8.25 13.55
CA CYS A 130 8.36 7.78 14.46
C CYS A 130 7.82 7.53 15.87
N GLU A 131 6.92 8.40 16.35
CA GLU A 131 6.33 8.30 17.69
C GLU A 131 5.27 7.19 17.74
N LEU A 132 5.57 6.09 18.43
CA LEU A 132 4.71 4.90 18.50
C LEU A 132 3.24 5.23 18.81
N GLN A 133 3.00 6.09 19.80
CA GLN A 133 1.63 6.43 20.25
C GLN A 133 0.87 7.30 19.24
N ALA A 134 1.56 8.02 18.35
CA ALA A 134 0.91 8.81 17.29
C ALA A 134 0.31 7.93 16.17
N ASN A 135 0.59 6.61 16.20
CA ASN A 135 0.20 5.70 15.13
C ASN A 135 -1.13 4.99 15.36
N PHE A 136 -1.86 5.33 16.44
CA PHE A 136 -3.17 4.73 16.72
C PHE A 136 -4.15 4.98 15.56
N ILE A 137 -4.39 6.25 15.19
CA ILE A 137 -5.30 6.61 14.09
C ILE A 137 -4.81 6.07 12.74
N PRO A 138 -3.53 6.27 12.33
CA PRO A 138 -2.99 5.68 11.10
C PRO A 138 -3.26 4.19 10.93
N ILE A 139 -2.97 3.38 11.96
CA ILE A 139 -3.10 1.92 11.88
C ILE A 139 -4.58 1.49 11.96
N HIS A 140 -5.37 2.14 12.83
CA HIS A 140 -6.80 1.84 12.98
C HIS A 140 -7.58 2.11 11.70
N THR A 141 -7.36 3.27 11.09
CA THR A 141 -8.04 3.66 9.85
C THR A 141 -7.55 2.85 8.64
N LEU A 142 -6.27 2.46 8.59
CA LEU A 142 -5.79 1.46 7.62
C LEU A 142 -6.52 0.12 7.78
N GLY A 143 -6.72 -0.35 9.01
CA GLY A 143 -7.48 -1.57 9.29
C GLY A 143 -8.93 -1.47 8.80
N SER A 144 -9.57 -0.32 8.99
CA SER A 144 -10.92 -0.05 8.51
C SER A 144 -11.00 -0.07 6.98
N TRP A 145 -10.03 0.56 6.29
CA TRP A 145 -9.91 0.51 4.84
C TRP A 145 -9.66 -0.91 4.32
N PHE A 146 -8.77 -1.67 4.96
CA PHE A 146 -8.48 -3.04 4.57
C PHE A 146 -9.72 -3.95 4.69
N GLN A 147 -10.53 -3.77 5.73
CA GLN A 147 -11.79 -4.50 5.87
C GLN A 147 -12.80 -4.16 4.76
N SER A 148 -12.87 -2.92 4.30
CA SER A 148 -13.75 -2.58 3.17
C SER A 148 -13.27 -3.22 1.87
N GLU A 149 -11.95 -3.26 1.63
CA GLU A 149 -11.36 -3.92 0.47
C GLU A 149 -11.68 -5.43 0.45
N LEU A 150 -11.57 -6.09 1.60
CA LEU A 150 -11.91 -7.52 1.73
C LEU A 150 -13.40 -7.80 1.44
N ARG A 151 -14.31 -6.92 1.91
CA ARG A 151 -15.74 -7.04 1.63
C ARG A 151 -16.05 -6.86 0.15
N SER A 152 -15.41 -5.87 -0.48
CA SER A 152 -15.54 -5.62 -1.92
C SER A 152 -15.05 -6.82 -2.75
N CYS A 153 -13.95 -7.47 -2.36
CA CYS A 153 -13.45 -8.67 -3.05
C CYS A 153 -14.37 -9.89 -2.88
N ALA A 154 -15.09 -10.00 -1.77
CA ALA A 154 -15.99 -11.12 -1.46
C ALA A 154 -17.36 -11.01 -2.15
N GLN A 155 -17.68 -9.85 -2.73
CA GLN A 155 -18.90 -9.62 -3.51
C GLN A 155 -18.54 -9.40 -4.99
N PRO A 156 -18.14 -10.46 -5.73
CA PRO A 156 -18.05 -10.36 -7.17
C PRO A 156 -19.49 -10.24 -7.69
N ASP A 157 -19.80 -9.08 -8.24
CA ASP A 157 -21.08 -8.70 -8.83
C ASP A 157 -21.94 -9.86 -9.36
N HIS A 158 -23.12 -10.06 -8.76
CA HIS A 158 -24.33 -10.54 -9.44
C HIS A 158 -24.88 -9.48 -10.43
N ALA A 159 -24.03 -8.64 -11.03
CA ALA A 159 -24.42 -7.62 -12.01
C ALA A 159 -24.31 -8.15 -13.44
N GLY A 160 -24.92 -9.32 -13.68
CA GLY A 160 -24.81 -10.04 -14.93
C GLY A 160 -26.00 -10.92 -15.27
N MET A 161 -27.24 -10.57 -14.90
CA MET A 161 -28.44 -10.93 -15.68
C MET A 161 -29.71 -10.22 -15.13
N GLU A 162 -30.48 -9.65 -16.07
CA GLU A 162 -31.95 -9.41 -16.08
C GLU A 162 -32.58 -8.07 -15.62
N THR A 163 -33.00 -7.33 -16.67
CA THR A 163 -34.28 -6.63 -16.91
C THR A 163 -34.67 -5.34 -16.21
N ALA A 164 -35.15 -4.44 -17.07
CA ALA A 164 -35.69 -3.11 -16.81
C ALA A 164 -36.89 -3.10 -15.85
N ALA A 165 -36.85 -2.22 -14.84
CA ALA A 165 -37.91 -1.26 -14.52
C ALA A 165 -37.55 -0.40 -13.29
N SER A 166 -38.07 0.83 -13.29
CA SER A 166 -38.23 1.79 -12.18
C SER A 166 -37.04 2.67 -11.75
N LEU A 167 -37.24 3.97 -12.01
CA LEU A 167 -36.57 5.11 -11.38
C LEU A 167 -36.97 5.18 -9.91
N GLY A 168 -36.00 5.15 -9.00
CA GLY A 168 -36.20 5.35 -7.55
C GLY A 168 -34.87 5.54 -6.84
N ASP A 169 -34.68 6.74 -6.27
CA ASP A 169 -33.66 7.20 -5.32
C ASP A 169 -32.30 6.48 -5.25
N SER A 170 -31.29 7.11 -5.88
CA SER A 170 -29.88 6.73 -5.77
C SER A 170 -29.27 7.21 -4.45
N GLN A 171 -29.54 6.53 -3.33
CA GLN A 171 -28.77 6.71 -2.08
C GLN A 171 -28.23 5.43 -1.43
N ASP A 172 -28.56 4.24 -1.94
CA ASP A 172 -28.25 2.98 -1.23
C ASP A 172 -26.99 2.22 -1.72
N THR A 173 -26.15 2.84 -2.55
CA THR A 173 -24.96 2.18 -3.13
C THR A 173 -23.67 2.31 -2.31
N GLN A 174 -23.66 3.03 -1.19
CA GLN A 174 -22.44 3.33 -0.41
C GLN A 174 -22.27 2.56 0.91
N LYS A 175 -23.20 1.67 1.28
CA LYS A 175 -23.26 1.06 2.62
C LYS A 175 -22.14 0.06 2.96
N GLY A 176 -21.10 -0.02 2.12
CA GLY A 176 -19.92 -0.86 2.34
C GLY A 176 -18.59 -0.24 1.88
N SER A 177 -18.59 0.99 1.35
CA SER A 177 -17.36 1.68 0.94
C SER A 177 -16.68 2.35 2.11
N TYR A 178 -15.35 2.36 2.13
CA TYR A 178 -14.58 3.07 3.15
C TYR A 178 -14.85 4.57 3.14
N SER A 179 -15.23 5.12 4.29
CA SER A 179 -15.37 6.56 4.54
C SER A 179 -14.24 7.03 5.48
N PRO A 180 -13.31 7.90 5.03
CA PRO A 180 -12.23 8.39 5.89
C PRO A 180 -12.74 9.15 7.12
N GLN A 181 -13.85 9.88 7.00
CA GLN A 181 -14.45 10.64 8.10
C GLN A 181 -15.00 9.70 9.18
N GLU A 182 -15.78 8.70 8.79
CA GLU A 182 -16.33 7.71 9.73
C GLU A 182 -15.23 6.88 10.39
N ALA A 183 -14.22 6.48 9.61
CA ALA A 183 -13.06 5.77 10.14
C ALA A 183 -12.28 6.61 11.16
N LEU A 184 -12.11 7.92 10.90
CA LEU A 184 -11.47 8.84 11.85
C LEU A 184 -12.26 8.96 13.14
N GLU A 185 -13.58 9.15 13.05
CA GLU A 185 -14.47 9.29 14.22
C GLU A 185 -14.43 8.04 15.10
N LEU A 186 -14.47 6.85 14.50
CA LEU A 186 -14.33 5.59 15.20
C LEU A 186 -12.94 5.44 15.85
N ALA A 187 -11.88 5.76 15.10
CA ALA A 187 -10.50 5.70 15.63
C ALA A 187 -10.30 6.65 16.82
N LEU A 188 -10.85 7.87 16.75
CA LEU A 188 -10.78 8.84 17.84
C LEU A 188 -11.53 8.35 19.09
N PHE A 189 -12.73 7.80 18.91
CA PHE A 189 -13.51 7.23 20.01
C PHE A 189 -12.75 6.13 20.74
N ASP A 190 -12.19 5.17 19.98
CA ASP A 190 -11.41 4.07 20.53
C ASP A 190 -10.10 4.55 21.17
N TRP A 191 -9.45 5.57 20.59
CA TRP A 191 -8.20 6.09 21.13
C TRP A 191 -8.41 6.83 22.46
N VAL A 192 -9.50 7.58 22.61
CA VAL A 192 -9.85 8.22 23.90
C VAL A 192 -10.06 7.16 24.98
N ALA A 193 -10.71 6.04 24.66
CA ALA A 193 -10.87 4.94 25.60
C ALA A 193 -9.52 4.32 26.01
N GLU A 194 -8.59 4.18 25.06
CA GLU A 194 -7.23 3.69 25.33
C GLU A 194 -6.43 4.66 26.21
N ILE A 195 -6.45 5.95 25.91
CA ILE A 195 -5.78 6.99 26.72
C ILE A 195 -6.32 6.98 28.16
N ASN A 196 -7.64 6.92 28.32
CA ASN A 196 -8.26 6.87 29.64
C ASN A 196 -7.87 5.61 30.41
N ARG A 197 -7.73 4.46 29.74
CA ARG A 197 -7.27 3.21 30.36
C ARG A 197 -5.82 3.33 30.85
N GLN A 198 -4.94 3.87 30.02
CA GLN A 198 -3.52 4.06 30.38
C GLN A 198 -3.35 5.06 31.53
N ALA A 199 -4.18 6.11 31.58
CA ALA A 199 -4.17 7.07 32.69
C ALA A 199 -4.60 6.46 34.03
N LEU A 200 -5.41 5.40 34.01
CA LEU A 200 -5.90 4.70 35.21
C LEU A 200 -4.93 3.61 35.71
N GLU A 201 -3.94 3.21 34.91
CA GLU A 201 -2.88 2.25 35.28
C GLU A 201 -1.48 2.90 35.26
N PRO A 202 -1.15 3.82 36.19
CA PRO A 202 0.18 4.41 36.24
C PRO A 202 1.20 3.38 36.73
N GLY A 203 1.95 2.74 35.81
CA GLY A 203 3.06 1.85 36.21
C GLY A 203 3.59 0.82 35.20
N ARG A 204 3.33 0.95 33.89
CA ARG A 204 4.04 0.15 32.86
C ARG A 204 4.97 1.00 32.02
#